data_AF-A0A0G4N2Y6-F1
#
_entry.id   AF-A0A0G4N2Y6-F1
#
_cell.length_a   1.000
_cell.length_b   1.000
_cell.length_c   1.000
_cell.angle_alpha   90.00
_cell.angle_beta   90.00
_cell.angle_gamma   90.00
#
_symmetry.space_group_name_H-M   'P 1'
#
loop_
_entity.id
_entity.type
_entity.pdbx_description
1 polymer ?
#
loop_
_entity_poly.entity_id
_entity_poly.type
_entity_poly.pdbx_seq_one_letter_code
_entity_poly.pdbx_strand_id
1 'polypeptide(L)' 'MFPAAADPTGNPEEWTREEMRRWLAARNLFPGDAATREELLARVLANMRIPRASA' A
#
# COMPACT_ATOMS: atom_id res chain seq x y z
N MET A 1 -12.10 -10.83 17.66
CA MET A 1 -11.46 -9.86 16.75
C MET A 1 -10.56 -10.64 15.82
N PHE A 2 -10.83 -10.64 14.50
CA PHE A 2 -9.99 -11.34 13.53
C PHE A 2 -8.69 -10.56 13.33
N PRO A 3 -7.52 -11.23 13.21
CA PRO A 3 -6.28 -10.52 12.94
C PRO A 3 -6.39 -9.77 11.61
N ALA A 4 -5.91 -8.52 11.58
CA ALA A 4 -5.74 -7.82 10.32
C ALA A 4 -4.81 -8.65 9.43
N ALA A 5 -5.28 -9.01 8.23
CA ALA A 5 -4.47 -9.84 7.35
C ALA A 5 -3.17 -9.09 6.99
N ALA A 6 -2.07 -9.84 6.93
CA ALA A 6 -0.72 -9.33 6.78
C ALA A 6 -0.57 -8.38 5.58
N ASP A 7 0.45 -7.51 5.64
CA ASP A 7 0.84 -6.69 4.50
C ASP A 7 1.13 -7.59 3.28
N PRO A 8 0.71 -7.18 2.08
CA PRO A 8 1.08 -7.88 0.86
C PRO A 8 2.60 -7.83 0.65
N THR A 9 3.15 -8.92 0.12
CA THR A 9 4.59 -9.07 -0.17
C THR A 9 4.83 -9.32 -1.65
N GLY A 10 6.03 -9.02 -2.17
CA GLY A 10 6.39 -9.27 -3.56
C GLY A 10 6.14 -8.08 -4.50
N ASN A 11 5.76 -8.35 -5.76
CA ASN A 11 5.59 -7.32 -6.79
C ASN A 11 4.28 -6.53 -6.58
N PRO A 12 4.32 -5.21 -6.32
CA PRO A 12 3.11 -4.41 -6.09
C PRO A 12 2.18 -4.31 -7.32
N GLU A 13 2.69 -4.54 -8.53
CA GLU A 13 1.86 -4.55 -9.74
C GLU A 13 0.87 -5.73 -9.79
N GLU A 14 1.12 -6.78 -9.01
CA GLU A 14 0.23 -7.95 -8.90
C GLU A 14 -0.77 -7.81 -7.77
N TRP A 15 -0.64 -6.77 -6.93
CA TRP A 15 -1.53 -6.59 -5.79
C TRP A 15 -2.93 -6.18 -6.24
N THR A 16 -3.91 -6.60 -5.45
CA THR A 16 -5.28 -6.12 -5.56
C THR A 16 -5.39 -4.68 -5.05
N ARG A 17 -6.46 -3.99 -5.46
CA ARG A 17 -6.75 -2.63 -4.99
C ARG A 17 -6.83 -2.56 -3.46
N GLU A 18 -7.37 -3.60 -2.84
CA GLU A 18 -7.57 -3.67 -1.39
C GLU A 18 -6.25 -3.86 -0.63
N GLU A 19 -5.35 -4.69 -1.16
CA GLU A 19 -3.99 -4.87 -0.65
C GLU A 19 -3.18 -3.56 -0.72
N MET A 20 -3.26 -2.84 -1.84
CA MET A 20 -2.61 -1.52 -1.96
C MET A 20 -3.16 -0.52 -0.94
N ARG A 21 -4.49 -0.49 -0.74
CA ARG A 21 -5.11 0.35 0.29
C ARG A 21 -4.61 -0.02 1.68
N ARG A 22 -4.59 -1.31 2.01
CA ARG A 22 -4.12 -1.77 3.32
C ARG A 22 -2.65 -1.42 3.55
N TRP A 23 -1.80 -1.67 2.57
CA TRP A 23 -0.37 -1.36 2.65
C TRP A 23 -0.11 0.14 2.88
N LEU A 24 -0.86 1.00 2.17
CA LEU A 24 -0.79 2.46 2.33
C LEU A 24 -1.35 2.89 3.69
N ALA A 25 -2.49 2.35 4.12
CA ALA A 25 -3.11 2.67 5.40
C ALA A 25 -2.22 2.27 6.60
N ALA A 26 -1.60 1.09 6.55
CA ALA A 26 -0.65 0.62 7.56
C ALA A 26 0.57 1.56 7.72
N ARG A 27 0.88 2.35 6.69
CA ARG A 27 1.98 3.33 6.66
C ARG A 27 1.51 4.77 6.83
N ASN A 28 0.24 4.99 7.23
CA ASN A 28 -0.39 6.31 7.34
C ASN A 28 -0.31 7.13 6.04
N LEU A 29 -0.32 6.45 4.89
CA LEU A 29 -0.30 7.05 3.56
C LEU A 29 -1.72 7.21 2.98
N PHE A 30 -2.76 7.25 3.82
CA PHE A 30 -4.17 7.55 3.47
C PHE A 30 -4.54 7.31 2.00
N PRO A 31 -4.88 6.08 1.59
CA PRO A 31 -5.47 5.85 0.28
C PRO A 31 -6.79 6.60 0.20
N GLY A 32 -6.93 7.55 -0.73
CA GLY A 32 -8.22 8.19 -0.96
C GLY A 32 -9.28 7.13 -1.30
N ASP A 33 -10.48 7.25 -0.73
CA ASP A 33 -11.53 6.23 -0.89
C ASP A 33 -12.07 6.12 -2.32
N ALA A 34 -11.82 7.13 -3.15
CA ALA A 34 -12.13 7.10 -4.58
C ALA A 34 -10.94 6.70 -5.47
N ALA A 35 -9.73 6.51 -4.89
CA ALA A 35 -8.53 6.28 -5.68
C ALA A 35 -8.65 5.01 -6.54
N THR A 36 -8.28 5.15 -7.81
CA THR A 36 -8.19 4.05 -8.77
C THR A 36 -7.04 3.12 -8.40
N ARG A 37 -7.01 1.93 -9.01
CA ARG A 37 -5.92 0.97 -8.81
C ARG A 37 -4.57 1.55 -9.24
N GLU A 38 -4.54 2.25 -10.36
CA GLU A 38 -3.33 2.86 -10.91
C GLU A 38 -2.78 3.96 -9.99
N GLU A 39 -3.65 4.81 -9.44
CA GLU A 39 -3.25 5.83 -8.47
C GLU A 39 -2.69 5.22 -7.17
N LEU A 40 -3.31 4.15 -6.67
CA LEU A 40 -2.81 3.43 -5.49
C LEU A 40 -1.45 2.79 -5.78
N LEU A 41 -1.30 2.13 -6.93
CA LEU A 41 -0.04 1.51 -7.36
C LEU A 41 1.08 2.54 -7.47
N ALA A 42 0.83 3.68 -8.12
CA ALA A 42 1.82 4.75 -8.25
C ALA A 42 2.33 5.23 -6.87
N ARG A 43 1.43 5.33 -5.88
CA ARG A 43 1.79 5.72 -4.51
C ARG A 43 2.57 4.64 -3.78
N VAL A 44 2.20 3.37 -3.96
CA VAL A 44 2.96 2.22 -3.41
C VAL A 44 4.38 2.23 -3.97
N LEU A 45 4.54 2.29 -5.30
CA LEU A 45 5.83 2.31 -5.96
C LEU A 45 6.70 3.51 -5.53
N ALA A 46 6.09 4.69 -5.41
CA ALA A 46 6.79 5.89 -4.93
C ALA A 46 7.32 5.73 -3.50
N ASN A 47 6.56 5.07 -2.60
CA ASN A 47 6.97 4.89 -1.21
C ASN A 47 7.86 3.65 -0.99
N MET A 48 7.86 2.67 -1.89
CA MET A 48 8.80 1.53 -1.86
C MET A 48 10.21 1.93 -2.32
N ARG A 49 10.31 2.82 -3.32
CA ARG A 49 11.59 3.26 -3.88
C ARG A 49 12.38 4.18 -2.95
N ILE A 50 11.72 4.78 -1.97
CA ILE A 50 12.38 5.59 -0.94
C ILE A 50 12.62 4.67 0.25
N PRO A 51 13.86 4.20 0.50
CA PRO A 51 14.17 3.56 1.77
C PRO A 51 14.07 4.65 2.84
N ARG A 52 12.90 4.80 3.44
CA ARG A 52 12.79 5.56 4.69
C ARG A 52 13.48 4.70 5.74
N ALA A 53 14.74 5.01 6.00
CA ALA A 53 15.38 4.61 7.24
C ALA A 53 14.46 5.10 8.37
N SER A 54 13.91 4.16 9.14
CA SER A 54 13.23 4.47 10.39
C SER A 54 14.22 5.24 11.26
N ALA A 55 13.96 6.53 11.47
CA ALA A 55 14.65 7.32 12.50
C ALA A 55 14.04 7.00 13.87
#